data_AF-A0A3D5NSU0-F1
#
_entry.id   AF-A0A3D5NSU0-F1
#
_cell.length_a   1.000
_cell.length_b   1.000
_cell.length_c   1.000
_cell.angle_alpha   90.00
_cell.angle_beta   90.00
_cell.angle_gamma   90.00
#
_symmetry.space_group_name_H-M   'P 1'
#
loop_
_entity.id
_entity.type
_entity.pdbx_description
1 polymer ?
#
loop_
_entity_poly.entity_id
_entity_poly.type
_entity_poly.pdbx_seq_one_letter_code
_entity_poly.pdbx_strand_id
1 'polypeptide(L)'
;MKDYAYIDPPEKIPFYVRIGLMISKRVTKKDLLVPKLLAWYPKSAISSGVLEALVAHGSKDLNPRILQLVRMQVSILVSCPFCIDMNSFEYDRSGISDEEIQVLTEKRSMDDVLSFSKRERLAINYTRLVTKTPVVLDTAFMEQIKAEFTEREIVILATTTAQVNYWARMISGLGVPPAGFTDHCDF
;
A
#
# COMPACT_ATOMS: atom_id res chain seq x y z
N MET A 1 -5.64 -16.21 23.30
CA MET A 1 -4.58 -16.69 22.39
C MET A 1 -3.82 -15.44 21.98
N LYS A 2 -2.51 -15.36 22.23
CA LYS A 2 -1.75 -14.12 21.99
C LYS A 2 -1.48 -14.03 20.48
N ASP A 3 -2.39 -13.39 19.76
CA ASP A 3 -2.32 -13.22 18.30
C ASP A 3 -1.24 -12.18 17.95
N TYR A 4 0.02 -12.55 18.12
CA TYR A 4 1.19 -11.80 17.67
C TYR A 4 1.77 -12.42 16.41
N ALA A 5 2.60 -11.63 15.72
CA ALA A 5 3.47 -12.08 14.64
C ALA A 5 4.21 -13.39 14.94
N TYR A 6 4.74 -14.06 13.92
CA TYR A 6 5.47 -15.33 14.08
C TYR A 6 6.68 -15.26 15.01
N ILE A 7 7.19 -14.05 15.26
CA ILE A 7 8.30 -13.78 16.19
C ILE A 7 7.99 -12.56 17.05
N ASP A 8 8.55 -12.53 18.26
CA ASP A 8 8.50 -11.37 19.14
C ASP A 8 9.55 -10.31 18.73
N PRO A 9 9.33 -9.01 19.03
CA PRO A 9 10.36 -7.98 18.86
C PRO A 9 11.59 -8.22 19.75
N PRO A 10 12.78 -7.72 19.36
CA PRO A 10 13.97 -7.88 20.18
C PRO A 10 13.88 -7.03 21.46
N GLU A 11 14.36 -7.58 22.58
CA GLU A 11 14.38 -6.87 23.88
C GLU A 11 15.25 -5.60 23.84
N LYS A 12 16.33 -5.63 23.05
CA LYS A 12 17.31 -4.54 22.95
C LYS A 12 17.25 -3.90 21.56
N ILE A 13 16.61 -2.73 21.49
CA ILE A 13 16.54 -1.94 20.26
C ILE A 13 17.68 -0.91 20.23
N PRO A 14 18.51 -0.83 19.17
CA PRO A 14 19.54 0.19 19.01
C PRO A 14 18.96 1.61 19.01
N PHE A 15 19.69 2.58 19.58
CA PHE A 15 19.16 3.93 19.81
C PHE A 15 18.69 4.63 18.52
N TYR A 16 19.39 4.45 17.40
CA TYR A 16 19.04 5.07 16.11
C TYR A 16 17.72 4.50 15.55
N VAL A 17 17.43 3.22 15.77
CA VAL A 17 16.14 2.62 15.40
C VAL A 17 15.02 3.15 16.30
N ARG A 18 15.29 3.41 17.60
CA ARG A 18 14.31 4.00 18.51
C ARG A 18 13.83 5.37 18.05
N ILE A 19 14.69 6.17 17.42
CA ILE A 19 14.30 7.45 16.83
C ILE A 19 13.26 7.23 15.72
N GLY A 20 13.52 6.28 14.82
CA GLY A 20 12.57 5.89 13.77
C GLY A 20 11.23 5.40 14.33
N LEU A 21 11.25 4.59 15.39
CA LEU A 21 10.03 4.15 16.09
C LEU A 21 9.23 5.31 16.69
N MET A 22 9.92 6.28 17.28
CA MET A 22 9.28 7.47 17.84
C MET A 22 8.61 8.30 16.76
N ILE A 23 9.26 8.48 15.61
CA ILE A 23 8.69 9.17 14.45
C ILE A 23 7.47 8.42 13.94
N SER A 24 7.59 7.11 13.71
CA SER A 24 6.49 6.26 13.26
C SER A 24 5.28 6.38 14.19
N LYS A 25 5.47 6.23 15.51
CA LYS A 25 4.40 6.36 16.50
C LYS A 25 3.76 7.75 16.52
N ARG A 26 4.53 8.82 16.28
CA ARG A 26 4.00 10.19 16.22
C ARG A 26 3.15 10.41 14.97
N VAL A 27 3.58 9.90 13.83
CA VAL A 27 2.88 10.06 12.54
C VAL A 27 1.60 9.23 12.51
N THR A 28 1.70 7.95 12.90
CA THR A 28 0.57 7.01 12.83
C THR A 28 -0.34 7.06 14.05
N LYS A 29 0.11 7.72 15.13
CA LYS A 29 -0.54 7.75 16.45
C LYS A 29 -0.77 6.35 17.06
N LYS A 30 -0.12 5.31 16.51
CA LYS A 30 -0.23 3.92 16.93
C LYS A 30 1.14 3.32 17.20
N ASP A 31 1.19 2.40 18.15
CA ASP A 31 2.41 1.67 18.47
C ASP A 31 2.54 0.42 17.59
N LEU A 32 3.05 0.61 16.38
CA LEU A 32 3.07 -0.43 15.35
C LEU A 32 4.06 -1.56 15.68
N LEU A 33 3.64 -2.80 15.42
CA LEU A 33 4.48 -3.99 15.61
C LEU A 33 5.58 -4.10 14.54
N VAL A 34 5.25 -3.80 13.28
CA VAL A 34 6.16 -3.91 12.12
C VAL A 34 7.53 -3.27 12.36
N PRO A 35 7.64 -1.97 12.71
CA PRO A 35 8.95 -1.35 12.86
C PRO A 35 9.72 -1.88 14.08
N LYS A 36 9.05 -2.42 15.09
CA LYS A 36 9.71 -3.12 16.22
C LYS A 36 10.31 -4.45 15.78
N LEU A 37 9.59 -5.21 14.94
CA LEU A 37 10.11 -6.46 14.37
C LEU A 37 11.33 -6.22 13.48
N LEU A 38 11.31 -5.15 12.67
CA LEU A 38 12.45 -4.78 11.83
C LEU A 38 13.71 -4.43 12.65
N ALA A 39 13.59 -4.16 13.95
CA ALA A 39 14.75 -3.94 14.81
C ALA A 39 15.66 -5.18 14.95
N TRP A 40 15.16 -6.39 14.64
CA TRP A 40 16.00 -7.59 14.52
C TRP A 40 17.08 -7.45 13.45
N TYR A 41 16.81 -6.69 12.39
CA TYR A 41 17.77 -6.40 11.34
C TYR A 41 17.76 -4.89 11.02
N PRO A 42 18.50 -4.06 11.78
CA PRO A 42 18.41 -2.60 11.66
C PRO A 42 18.66 -2.03 10.26
N LYS A 43 19.43 -2.74 9.42
CA LYS A 43 19.62 -2.36 8.01
C LYS A 43 18.32 -2.42 7.22
N SER A 44 17.45 -3.43 7.42
CA SER A 44 16.13 -3.43 6.80
C SER A 44 15.25 -2.34 7.38
N ALA A 45 15.25 -2.12 8.70
CA ALA A 45 14.49 -1.02 9.29
C ALA A 45 14.80 0.33 8.64
N ILE A 46 16.10 0.62 8.42
CA ILE A 46 16.55 1.85 7.76
C ILE A 46 16.11 1.85 6.29
N SER A 47 16.37 0.78 5.53
CA SER A 47 16.05 0.76 4.10
C SER A 47 14.55 0.84 3.84
N SER A 48 13.72 0.14 4.64
CA SER A 48 12.25 0.24 4.57
C SER A 48 11.77 1.64 4.94
N GLY A 49 12.38 2.27 5.95
CA GLY A 49 12.05 3.64 6.34
C GLY A 49 12.40 4.66 5.26
N VAL A 50 13.53 4.50 4.57
CA VAL A 50 13.92 5.34 3.43
C VAL A 50 12.95 5.13 2.26
N LEU A 51 12.61 3.87 1.94
CA LEU A 51 11.63 3.57 0.91
C LEU A 51 10.28 4.23 1.23
N GLU A 52 9.80 4.09 2.46
CA GLU A 52 8.56 4.73 2.93
C GLU A 52 8.61 6.24 2.80
N ALA A 53 9.69 6.89 3.24
CA ALA A 53 9.78 8.34 3.25
C ALA A 53 9.93 8.98 1.86
N LEU A 54 10.46 8.25 0.87
CA LEU A 54 10.84 8.82 -0.43
C LEU A 54 9.90 8.48 -1.58
N VAL A 55 9.07 7.44 -1.47
CA VAL A 55 8.04 7.17 -2.47
C VAL A 55 6.92 8.21 -2.34
N ALA A 56 6.30 8.55 -3.47
CA ALA A 56 5.26 9.56 -3.57
C ALA A 56 4.13 9.35 -2.56
N HIS A 57 3.73 10.41 -1.85
CA HIS A 57 2.66 10.41 -0.85
C HIS A 57 1.63 11.52 -1.03
N GLY A 58 1.93 12.54 -1.83
CA GLY A 58 1.16 13.78 -1.85
C GLY A 58 0.83 14.30 -3.24
N SER A 59 0.00 15.35 -3.25
CA SER A 59 -0.52 15.99 -4.47
C SER A 59 0.52 16.61 -5.38
N LYS A 60 1.76 16.79 -4.89
CA LYS A 60 2.88 17.27 -5.71
C LYS A 60 3.46 16.18 -6.62
N ASP A 61 3.12 14.92 -6.36
CA ASP A 61 3.67 13.77 -7.08
C ASP A 61 2.68 13.27 -8.14
N LEU A 62 1.49 12.89 -7.69
CA LEU A 62 0.36 12.40 -8.49
C LEU A 62 -0.93 12.75 -7.75
N ASN A 63 -2.08 12.64 -8.41
CA ASN A 63 -3.38 12.80 -7.74
C ASN A 63 -3.45 11.87 -6.49
N PRO A 64 -3.66 12.41 -5.27
CA PRO A 64 -3.69 11.61 -4.04
C PRO A 64 -4.72 10.49 -4.07
N ARG A 65 -5.85 10.71 -4.73
CA ARG A 65 -6.89 9.68 -4.90
C ARG A 65 -6.39 8.50 -5.73
N ILE A 66 -5.65 8.75 -6.82
CA ILE A 66 -5.02 7.68 -7.62
C ILE A 66 -3.99 6.92 -6.78
N LEU A 67 -3.16 7.62 -6.00
CA LEU A 67 -2.19 6.96 -5.10
C LEU A 67 -2.89 6.06 -4.08
N GLN A 68 -4.00 6.50 -3.49
CA GLN A 68 -4.75 5.68 -2.55
C GLN A 68 -5.40 4.46 -3.23
N LEU A 69 -6.02 4.63 -4.40
CA LEU A 69 -6.57 3.50 -5.18
C LEU A 69 -5.50 2.45 -5.51
N VAL A 70 -4.31 2.88 -5.93
CA VAL A 70 -3.17 1.99 -6.21
C VAL A 70 -2.77 1.22 -4.95
N ARG A 71 -2.60 1.91 -3.82
CA ARG A 71 -2.20 1.28 -2.55
C ARG A 71 -3.22 0.29 -2.02
N MET A 72 -4.50 0.64 -2.08
CA MET A 72 -5.60 -0.26 -1.71
C MET A 72 -5.62 -1.48 -2.64
N GLN A 73 -5.54 -1.28 -3.96
CA GLN A 73 -5.58 -2.37 -4.93
C GLN A 73 -4.43 -3.38 -4.74
N VAL A 74 -3.19 -2.93 -4.50
CA VAL A 74 -2.09 -3.85 -4.18
C VAL A 74 -2.34 -4.61 -2.87
N SER A 75 -2.78 -3.89 -1.83
CA SER A 75 -3.02 -4.48 -0.51
C SER A 75 -4.05 -5.62 -0.57
N ILE A 76 -5.12 -5.40 -1.35
CA ILE A 76 -6.17 -6.39 -1.62
C ILE A 76 -5.63 -7.57 -2.43
N LEU A 77 -4.92 -7.32 -3.54
CA LEU A 77 -4.40 -8.38 -4.42
C LEU A 77 -3.37 -9.28 -3.74
N VAL A 78 -2.53 -8.72 -2.86
CA VAL A 78 -1.55 -9.49 -2.07
C VAL A 78 -2.20 -10.10 -0.82
N SER A 79 -3.45 -9.74 -0.51
CA SER A 79 -4.20 -10.20 0.65
C SER A 79 -3.44 -9.97 1.97
N CYS A 80 -2.92 -8.76 2.17
CA CYS A 80 -2.25 -8.35 3.41
C CYS A 80 -3.23 -7.60 4.33
N PRO A 81 -3.73 -8.20 5.43
CA PRO A 81 -4.74 -7.56 6.30
C PRO A 81 -4.26 -6.24 6.91
N PHE A 82 -3.02 -6.19 7.40
CA PHE A 82 -2.41 -4.95 7.91
C PHE A 82 -2.35 -3.85 6.84
N CYS A 83 -2.03 -4.22 5.60
CA CYS A 83 -1.89 -3.26 4.52
C CYS A 83 -3.25 -2.76 4.04
N ILE A 84 -4.26 -3.63 4.01
CA ILE A 84 -5.65 -3.26 3.71
C ILE A 84 -6.13 -2.26 4.77
N ASP A 85 -5.96 -2.59 6.05
CA ASP A 85 -6.29 -1.73 7.19
C ASP A 85 -5.61 -0.35 7.08
N MET A 86 -4.30 -0.31 6.89
CA MET A 86 -3.55 0.94 6.84
C MET A 86 -3.84 1.78 5.58
N ASN A 87 -3.91 1.17 4.39
CA ASN A 87 -4.07 1.90 3.13
C ASN A 87 -5.53 2.27 2.83
N SER A 88 -6.48 1.58 3.44
CA SER A 88 -7.91 1.93 3.37
C SER A 88 -8.30 2.95 4.44
N PHE A 89 -7.42 3.30 5.36
CA PHE A 89 -7.72 4.32 6.37
C PHE A 89 -8.15 5.64 5.71
N GLU A 90 -9.32 6.16 6.11
CA GLU A 90 -9.91 7.41 5.59
C GLU A 90 -10.06 7.45 4.06
N TYR A 91 -10.37 6.31 3.40
CA TYR A 91 -10.60 6.24 1.95
C TYR A 91 -11.72 7.20 1.48
N ASP A 92 -12.72 7.40 2.33
CA ASP A 92 -13.85 8.31 2.14
C ASP A 92 -13.39 9.77 1.97
N ARG A 93 -12.31 10.19 2.67
CA ARG A 93 -11.74 11.53 2.52
C ARG A 93 -11.08 11.78 1.18
N SER A 94 -10.68 10.72 0.47
CA SER A 94 -10.26 10.80 -0.94
C SER A 94 -11.42 10.64 -1.91
N GLY A 95 -12.66 10.67 -1.40
CA GLY A 95 -13.89 10.53 -2.17
C GLY A 95 -14.13 9.11 -2.69
N ILE A 96 -13.43 8.09 -2.19
CA ILE A 96 -13.59 6.71 -2.65
C ILE A 96 -14.88 6.16 -2.04
N SER A 97 -15.75 5.59 -2.87
CA SER A 97 -17.04 5.05 -2.40
C SER A 97 -16.96 3.56 -2.06
N ASP A 98 -17.93 3.05 -1.29
CA ASP A 98 -18.05 1.62 -1.00
C ASP A 98 -18.30 0.79 -2.26
N GLU A 99 -19.00 1.37 -3.24
CA GLU A 99 -19.20 0.78 -4.56
C GLU A 99 -17.87 0.66 -5.33
N GLU A 100 -17.00 1.66 -5.25
CA GLU A 100 -15.67 1.61 -5.84
C GLU A 100 -14.78 0.57 -5.14
N ILE A 101 -14.92 0.39 -3.82
CA ILE A 101 -14.26 -0.68 -3.08
C ILE A 101 -14.71 -2.07 -3.56
N GLN A 102 -15.99 -2.25 -3.91
CA GLN A 102 -16.47 -3.52 -4.48
C GLN A 102 -15.77 -3.84 -5.81
N VAL A 103 -15.37 -2.83 -6.58
CA VAL A 103 -14.55 -3.02 -7.78
C VAL A 103 -13.13 -3.45 -7.43
N LEU A 104 -12.51 -2.81 -6.43
CA LEU A 104 -11.13 -3.16 -6.01
C LEU A 104 -11.04 -4.60 -5.48
N THR A 105 -12.10 -5.09 -4.83
CA THR A 105 -12.25 -6.46 -4.31
C THR A 105 -12.83 -7.46 -5.33
N GLU A 106 -13.01 -7.05 -6.58
CA GLU A 106 -13.56 -7.87 -7.68
C GLU A 106 -14.98 -8.43 -7.41
N LYS A 107 -15.69 -7.87 -6.42
CA LYS A 107 -17.12 -8.17 -6.13
C LYS A 107 -18.07 -7.50 -7.14
N ARG A 108 -17.60 -6.47 -7.85
CA ARG A 108 -18.32 -5.72 -8.90
C ARG A 108 -17.40 -5.47 -10.10
N SER A 109 -17.96 -5.44 -11.31
CA SER A 109 -17.17 -5.08 -12.50
C SER A 109 -16.83 -3.59 -12.50
N MET A 110 -15.66 -3.24 -13.01
CA MET A 110 -15.28 -1.83 -13.18
C MET A 110 -16.22 -1.10 -14.14
N ASP A 111 -16.84 -1.80 -15.08
CA ASP A 111 -17.78 -1.21 -16.05
C ASP A 111 -19.13 -0.82 -15.42
N ASP A 112 -19.48 -1.42 -14.28
CA ASP A 112 -20.71 -1.11 -13.54
C ASP A 112 -20.60 0.20 -12.73
N VAL A 113 -19.38 0.74 -12.54
CA VAL A 113 -19.10 1.89 -11.68
C VAL A 113 -18.60 3.08 -12.49
N LEU A 114 -19.50 4.01 -12.81
CA LEU A 114 -19.21 5.15 -13.69
C LEU A 114 -18.41 6.29 -13.03
N SER A 115 -18.22 6.26 -11.71
CA SER A 115 -17.53 7.33 -10.97
C SER A 115 -16.01 7.36 -11.20
N PHE A 116 -15.41 6.25 -11.64
CA PHE A 116 -13.98 6.23 -11.98
C PHE A 116 -13.70 6.99 -13.29
N SER A 117 -12.80 7.96 -13.21
CA SER A 117 -12.18 8.57 -14.38
C SER A 117 -11.35 7.56 -15.19
N LYS A 118 -11.07 7.90 -16.45
CA LYS A 118 -10.21 7.09 -17.33
C LYS A 118 -8.83 6.85 -16.72
N ARG A 119 -8.22 7.87 -16.10
CA ARG A 119 -6.90 7.76 -15.45
C ARG A 119 -6.93 6.79 -14.27
N GLU A 120 -7.97 6.83 -13.44
CA GLU A 120 -8.12 5.92 -12.30
C GLU A 120 -8.30 4.46 -12.74
N ARG A 121 -9.15 4.22 -13.75
CA ARG A 121 -9.33 2.87 -14.34
C ARG A 121 -8.01 2.31 -14.85
N LEU A 122 -7.24 3.13 -15.58
CA LEU A 122 -5.92 2.74 -16.08
C LEU A 122 -4.93 2.47 -14.95
N ALA A 123 -4.88 3.30 -13.91
CA ALA A 123 -4.00 3.08 -12.76
C ALA A 123 -4.34 1.78 -12.00
N ILE A 124 -5.63 1.51 -11.76
CA ILE A 124 -6.08 0.28 -11.12
C ILE A 124 -5.67 -0.95 -11.95
N ASN A 125 -5.93 -0.93 -13.26
CA ASN A 125 -5.56 -2.04 -14.15
C ASN A 125 -4.04 -2.21 -14.28
N TYR A 126 -3.28 -1.11 -14.35
CA TYR A 126 -1.82 -1.14 -14.34
C TYR A 126 -1.32 -1.83 -13.06
N THR A 127 -1.84 -1.44 -11.90
CA THR A 127 -1.49 -2.04 -10.60
C THR A 127 -1.84 -3.53 -10.53
N ARG A 128 -3.00 -3.93 -11.08
CA ARG A 128 -3.40 -5.35 -11.18
C ARG A 128 -2.39 -6.17 -11.99
N LEU A 129 -1.94 -5.65 -13.13
CA LEU A 129 -0.98 -6.34 -14.01
C LEU A 129 0.43 -6.38 -13.40
N VAL A 130 0.89 -5.28 -12.80
CA VAL A 130 2.23 -5.18 -12.19
C VAL A 130 2.34 -5.99 -10.89
N THR A 131 1.23 -6.25 -10.19
CA THR A 131 1.24 -7.05 -8.96
C THR A 131 1.25 -8.56 -9.22
N LYS A 132 0.83 -9.00 -10.42
CA LYS A 132 0.80 -10.41 -10.83
C LYS A 132 2.20 -11.00 -10.99
N THR A 133 2.27 -12.33 -10.96
CA THR A 133 3.47 -13.10 -11.29
C THR A 133 3.12 -14.12 -12.39
N PRO A 134 3.73 -14.04 -13.59
CA PRO A 134 4.69 -13.02 -14.03
C PRO A 134 4.03 -11.64 -14.24
N VAL A 135 4.86 -10.59 -14.25
CA VAL A 135 4.45 -9.25 -14.67
C VAL A 135 4.36 -9.23 -16.20
N VAL A 136 3.16 -9.02 -16.73
CA VAL A 136 2.90 -8.95 -18.17
C VAL A 136 2.08 -7.71 -18.48
N LEU A 137 2.62 -6.84 -19.31
CA LEU A 137 1.97 -5.62 -19.79
C LEU A 137 2.02 -5.67 -21.32
N ASP A 138 0.86 -5.65 -21.97
CA ASP A 138 0.81 -5.60 -23.42
C ASP A 138 1.13 -4.18 -23.95
N THR A 139 1.65 -4.11 -25.19
CA THR A 139 2.10 -2.85 -25.79
C THR A 139 0.94 -1.86 -25.95
N ALA A 140 -0.25 -2.33 -26.35
CA ALA A 140 -1.41 -1.48 -26.59
C ALA A 140 -1.93 -0.84 -25.28
N PHE A 141 -1.88 -1.55 -24.17
CA PHE A 141 -2.19 -1.06 -22.84
C PHE A 141 -1.15 -0.03 -22.39
N MET A 142 0.14 -0.31 -22.62
CA MET A 142 1.18 0.66 -22.30
C MET A 142 1.10 1.94 -23.14
N GLU A 143 0.62 1.88 -24.38
CA GLU A 143 0.30 3.07 -25.19
C GLU A 143 -0.81 3.90 -24.56
N GLN A 144 -1.87 3.27 -24.04
CA GLN A 144 -2.94 3.97 -23.31
C GLN A 144 -2.42 4.62 -22.02
N ILE A 145 -1.55 3.94 -21.28
CA ILE A 145 -0.89 4.51 -20.10
C ILE A 145 -0.06 5.74 -20.47
N LYS A 146 0.75 5.66 -21.54
CA LYS A 146 1.57 6.78 -22.02
C LYS A 146 0.75 7.95 -22.58
N ALA A 147 -0.47 7.70 -23.04
CA ALA A 147 -1.37 8.76 -23.49
C ALA A 147 -1.98 9.57 -22.32
N GLU A 148 -2.09 8.96 -21.14
CA GLU A 148 -2.81 9.52 -19.98
C GLU A 148 -1.89 9.90 -18.80
N PHE A 149 -0.67 9.38 -18.79
CA PHE A 149 0.33 9.62 -17.74
C PHE A 149 1.66 10.05 -18.35
N THR A 150 2.29 11.05 -17.73
CA THR A 150 3.67 11.42 -18.03
C THR A 150 4.63 10.32 -17.57
N GLU A 151 5.84 10.29 -18.14
CA GLU A 151 6.88 9.33 -17.74
C GLU A 151 7.17 9.37 -16.23
N ARG A 152 7.18 10.57 -15.65
CA ARG A 152 7.34 10.77 -14.21
C ARG A 152 6.21 10.09 -13.42
N GLU A 153 4.96 10.27 -13.83
CA GLU A 153 3.81 9.65 -13.17
C GLU A 153 3.80 8.12 -13.34
N ILE A 154 4.25 7.60 -14.48
CA ILE A 154 4.40 6.15 -14.69
C ILE A 154 5.43 5.57 -13.71
N VAL A 155 6.57 6.24 -13.49
CA VAL A 155 7.55 5.83 -12.48
C VAL A 155 6.95 5.89 -11.07
N ILE A 156 6.13 6.89 -10.77
CA ILE A 156 5.40 6.99 -9.49
C ILE A 156 4.43 5.82 -9.32
N LEU A 157 3.65 5.45 -10.34
CA LEU A 157 2.76 4.29 -10.30
C LEU A 157 3.52 3.00 -10.04
N ALA A 158 4.62 2.77 -10.77
CA ALA A 158 5.43 1.58 -10.64
C ALA A 158 6.06 1.47 -9.24
N THR A 159 6.67 2.56 -8.74
CA THR A 159 7.34 2.57 -7.44
C THR A 159 6.36 2.49 -6.27
N THR A 160 5.19 3.14 -6.36
CA THR A 160 4.11 3.00 -5.37
C THR A 160 3.59 1.57 -5.35
N THR A 161 3.34 0.97 -6.52
CA THR A 161 2.89 -0.43 -6.62
C THR A 161 3.93 -1.39 -6.02
N ALA A 162 5.21 -1.19 -6.34
CA ALA A 162 6.32 -2.00 -5.83
C ALA A 162 6.52 -1.85 -4.31
N GLN A 163 6.42 -0.63 -3.78
CA GLN A 163 6.53 -0.34 -2.35
C GLN A 163 5.45 -1.09 -1.56
N VAL A 164 4.20 -1.03 -1.99
CA VAL A 164 3.10 -1.70 -1.29
C VAL A 164 3.24 -3.22 -1.41
N ASN A 165 3.70 -3.73 -2.56
CA ASN A 165 4.03 -5.15 -2.74
C ASN A 165 5.14 -5.60 -1.77
N TYR A 166 6.16 -4.78 -1.58
CA TYR A 166 7.25 -5.01 -0.63
C TYR A 166 6.73 -5.11 0.80
N TRP A 167 5.98 -4.11 1.25
CA TRP A 167 5.39 -4.11 2.59
C TRP A 167 4.42 -5.28 2.78
N ALA A 168 3.52 -5.51 1.83
CA ALA A 168 2.52 -6.56 1.93
C ALA A 168 3.12 -7.95 2.05
N ARG A 169 4.09 -8.30 1.21
CA ARG A 169 4.75 -9.61 1.29
C ARG A 169 5.60 -9.75 2.54
N MET A 170 6.30 -8.70 2.95
CA MET A 170 7.14 -8.73 4.15
C MET A 170 6.30 -8.86 5.44
N ILE A 171 5.24 -8.07 5.57
CA ILE A 171 4.36 -8.05 6.73
C ILE A 171 3.58 -9.35 6.84
N SER A 172 2.99 -9.84 5.74
CA SER A 172 2.32 -11.16 5.71
C SER A 172 3.31 -12.29 6.01
N GLY A 173 4.54 -12.22 5.49
CA GLY A 173 5.60 -13.19 5.79
C GLY A 173 6.04 -13.21 7.26
N LEU A 174 5.81 -12.13 8.00
CA LEU A 174 6.04 -12.04 9.45
C LEU A 174 4.78 -12.37 10.28
N GLY A 175 3.62 -12.60 9.65
CA GLY A 175 2.37 -12.92 10.34
C GLY A 175 1.80 -11.75 11.15
N VAL A 176 2.09 -10.51 10.78
CA VAL A 176 1.66 -9.33 11.56
C VAL A 176 0.15 -9.08 11.35
N PRO A 177 -0.65 -8.98 12.43
CA PRO A 177 -2.09 -8.72 12.33
C PRO A 177 -2.39 -7.25 11.97
N PRO A 178 -3.65 -6.90 11.61
CA PRO A 178 -4.07 -5.51 11.44
C PRO A 178 -3.70 -4.61 12.62
N ALA A 179 -3.41 -3.34 12.32
CA ALA A 179 -3.09 -2.33 13.33
C ALA A 179 -4.33 -1.61 13.89
N GLY A 180 -5.51 -1.87 13.31
CA GLY A 180 -6.80 -1.33 13.72
C GLY A 180 -6.99 0.14 13.35
N PHE A 181 -6.54 0.54 12.16
CA PHE A 181 -6.84 1.86 11.61
C PHE A 181 -8.30 1.96 11.15
N THR A 182 -8.85 0.88 10.59
CA THR A 182 -10.25 0.78 10.16
C THR A 182 -11.08 -0.05 11.14
N ASP A 183 -12.28 0.43 11.45
CA ASP A 183 -13.25 -0.28 12.32
C ASP A 183 -14.05 -1.36 11.56
N HIS A 184 -13.90 -1.43 10.23
CA HIS A 184 -14.65 -2.33 9.34
C HIS A 184 -13.73 -3.37 8.70
N CYS A 185 -13.93 -4.63 9.04
CA CYS A 185 -13.28 -5.78 8.41
C CYS A 185 -14.27 -6.48 7.46
N ASP A 186 -14.81 -5.78 6.46
CA ASP A 186 -15.77 -6.35 5.49
C ASP A 186 -15.23 -6.36 4.05
N PHE A 187 -13.92 -6.62 3.88
CA PHE A 187 -13.31 -6.85 2.57
C PHE A 187 -13.29 -8.34 2.23
#